data_AF-A0AAD6ITE1-F1
#
_entry.id   AF-A0AAD6ITE1-F1
#
_cell.length_a   1.000
_cell.length_b   1.000
_cell.length_c   1.000
_cell.angle_alpha   90.00
_cell.angle_beta   90.00
_cell.angle_gamma   90.00
#
_symmetry.space_group_name_H-M   'P 1'
#
loop_
_entity.id
_entity.type
_entity.pdbx_description
1 polymer ?
#
loop_
_entity_poly.entity_id
_entity_poly.type
_entity_poly.pdbx_seq_one_letter_code
_entity_poly.pdbx_strand_id
1 'polypeptide(L)'
;MYRRMASKALLSLSLLSLVAAQSPVWGQCGGIGWTGATSCAFGSTCVKSNDYYSQCIPGSNAGTTTTRTTTRATTAGNTPTAQTGFEEVIGEGSFSSFSTFWNYFYPWGSDHNGSARMKQDKVSVSGGVLTLRADRLSSQDGYSTANPKPAIWYWSGAVHAKSTIVINDQFPNYEIRGEFKAPTTKGTWPAFWLTGTQSWPPEVDILEFKGTTNNWFNTFRTSSDVSTTQVTVSNAATTWHQYRIWASKANANDVTVHFYVDGVWKGQHNAAGFVGKPMWLIINLQMEGSSGSPGPGGSTTYQAQKVYVGRSRAY
;
A
#
# COMPACT_ATOMS: atom_id res chain seq x y z
N MET A 1 -1.71 56.31 60.11
CA MET A 1 -0.58 55.57 59.51
C MET A 1 -1.11 54.30 58.87
N TYR A 2 -1.29 54.27 57.54
CA TYR A 2 -1.54 53.01 56.79
C TYR A 2 -0.75 53.10 55.49
N ARG A 3 0.39 52.40 55.43
CA ARG A 3 1.24 52.30 54.23
C ARG A 3 0.66 51.25 53.28
N ARG A 4 0.25 51.67 52.08
CA ARG A 4 -0.10 50.74 50.99
C ARG A 4 1.19 50.12 50.44
N MET A 5 1.35 48.81 50.59
CA MET A 5 2.40 48.05 49.90
C MET A 5 1.94 47.76 48.47
N ALA A 6 2.69 48.26 47.49
CA ALA A 6 2.50 47.94 46.09
C ALA A 6 3.27 46.65 45.75
N SER A 7 2.57 45.54 45.54
CA SER A 7 3.15 44.30 45.00
C SER A 7 3.51 44.52 43.53
N LYS A 8 4.82 44.53 43.23
CA LYS A 8 5.32 44.45 41.86
C LYS A 8 5.19 43.00 41.39
N ALA A 9 4.22 42.73 40.51
CA ALA A 9 4.13 41.48 39.79
C ALA A 9 5.21 41.45 38.70
N LEU A 10 6.23 40.61 38.86
CA LEU A 10 7.17 40.25 37.81
C LEU A 10 6.47 39.28 36.86
N LEU A 11 6.07 39.74 35.67
CA LEU A 11 5.72 38.86 34.55
C LEU A 11 7.00 38.19 34.06
N SER A 12 7.17 36.90 34.33
CA SER A 12 8.13 36.08 33.58
C SER A 12 7.51 35.73 32.23
N LEU A 13 8.03 36.34 31.16
CA LEU A 13 7.69 35.96 29.80
C LEU A 13 8.47 34.68 29.49
N SER A 14 7.86 33.52 29.73
CA SER A 14 8.40 32.25 29.24
C SER A 14 8.35 32.26 27.71
N LEU A 15 9.51 32.40 27.07
CA LEU A 15 9.65 32.04 25.67
C LEU A 15 9.34 30.54 25.54
N LEU A 16 8.16 30.22 25.04
CA LEU A 16 7.88 28.90 24.47
C LEU A 16 8.81 28.73 23.28
N SER A 17 9.92 28.03 23.49
CA SER A 17 10.70 27.47 22.40
C SER A 17 9.78 26.56 21.60
N LEU A 18 9.26 27.05 20.47
CA LEU A 18 8.68 26.23 19.42
C LEU A 18 9.80 25.34 18.90
N VAL A 19 9.96 24.17 19.52
CA VAL A 19 10.74 23.09 18.95
C VAL A 19 9.99 22.70 17.68
N ALA A 20 10.44 23.21 16.52
CA ALA A 20 10.06 22.65 15.24
C ALA A 20 10.67 21.25 15.16
N ALA A 21 9.96 20.25 15.71
CA ALA A 21 10.28 18.85 15.51
C ALA A 21 10.34 18.60 14.01
N GLN A 22 11.33 17.84 13.53
CA GLN A 22 11.49 17.55 12.11
C GLN A 22 10.15 17.09 11.50
N SER A 23 9.81 17.59 10.30
CA SER A 23 8.68 17.10 9.55
C SER A 23 8.91 15.61 9.29
N PRO A 24 7.93 14.74 9.59
CA PRO A 24 8.09 13.32 9.37
C PRO A 24 8.38 13.04 7.89
N VAL A 25 8.93 11.87 7.60
CA VAL A 25 9.03 11.40 6.22
C VAL A 25 7.64 11.46 5.57
N TRP A 26 7.55 12.05 4.38
CA TRP A 26 6.33 12.42 3.63
C TRP A 26 5.44 13.51 4.28
N GLY A 27 5.87 14.14 5.38
CA GLY A 27 5.22 15.33 5.94
C GLY A 27 5.48 16.59 5.12
N GLN A 28 4.60 17.59 5.24
CA GLN A 28 4.81 18.89 4.63
C GLN A 28 6.00 19.59 5.31
N CYS A 29 6.96 20.03 4.50
CA CYS A 29 8.19 20.66 4.93
C CYS A 29 8.38 22.06 4.32
N GLY A 30 7.38 22.58 3.62
CA GLY A 30 7.45 23.89 3.00
C GLY A 30 6.22 24.23 2.17
N GLY A 31 6.23 25.45 1.63
CA GLY A 31 5.12 26.02 0.86
C GLY A 31 4.76 27.42 1.37
N ILE A 32 4.21 28.27 0.48
CA ILE A 32 3.68 29.58 0.84
C ILE A 32 2.61 29.41 1.94
N GLY A 33 2.83 30.06 3.08
CA GLY A 33 1.93 30.01 4.24
C GLY A 33 2.19 28.86 5.22
N TRP A 34 3.17 27.97 4.95
CA TRP A 34 3.54 26.91 5.89
C TRP A 34 4.30 27.46 7.10
N THR A 35 3.77 27.22 8.31
CA THR A 35 4.38 27.64 9.58
C THR A 35 4.94 26.46 10.39
N GLY A 36 4.90 25.25 9.84
CA GLY A 36 5.39 24.04 10.49
C GLY A 36 6.87 23.79 10.26
N ALA A 37 7.31 22.56 10.54
CA ALA A 37 8.70 22.17 10.40
C ALA A 37 9.16 22.20 8.95
N THR A 38 10.35 22.75 8.70
CA THR A 38 10.95 22.82 7.35
C THR A 38 12.09 21.83 7.15
N SER A 39 12.59 21.26 8.24
CA SER A 39 13.60 20.21 8.22
C SER A 39 12.92 18.85 8.24
N CYS A 40 13.35 17.96 7.35
CA CYS A 40 12.80 16.62 7.26
C CYS A 40 13.46 15.66 8.25
N ALA A 41 12.72 14.63 8.65
CA ALA A 41 13.24 13.53 9.44
C ALA A 41 14.43 12.88 8.73
N PHE A 42 15.40 12.38 9.51
CA PHE A 42 16.63 11.79 8.99
C PHE A 42 16.36 10.80 7.84
N GLY A 43 17.15 10.90 6.77
CA GLY A 43 17.00 10.07 5.56
C GLY A 43 15.97 10.59 4.54
N SER A 44 15.34 11.74 4.79
CA SER A 44 14.43 12.41 3.84
C SER A 44 14.79 13.88 3.65
N THR A 45 14.42 14.44 2.51
CA THR A 45 14.70 15.83 2.14
C THR A 45 13.45 16.52 1.65
N CYS A 46 13.35 17.81 1.93
CA CYS A 46 12.21 18.59 1.53
C CYS A 46 12.22 18.83 0.01
N VAL A 47 11.32 18.19 -0.72
CA VAL A 47 11.17 18.36 -2.17
C VAL A 47 9.95 19.21 -2.44
N LYS A 48 10.14 20.32 -3.17
CA LYS A 48 9.05 21.19 -3.61
C LYS A 48 8.18 20.48 -4.64
N SER A 49 6.88 20.42 -4.39
CA SER A 49 5.89 19.95 -5.36
C SER A 49 5.29 21.12 -6.13
N ASN A 50 4.91 22.18 -5.42
CA ASN A 50 4.46 23.45 -5.99
C ASN A 50 4.73 24.61 -5.01
N ASP A 51 4.32 25.83 -5.36
CA ASP A 51 4.60 27.02 -4.54
C ASP A 51 3.97 26.96 -3.15
N TYR A 52 2.85 26.26 -2.98
CA TYR A 52 2.12 26.16 -1.72
C TYR A 52 2.43 24.87 -0.95
N TYR A 53 3.18 23.92 -1.53
CA TYR A 53 3.40 22.61 -0.94
C TYR A 53 4.78 22.01 -1.29
N SER A 54 5.54 21.66 -0.25
CA SER A 54 6.78 20.87 -0.32
C SER A 54 6.70 19.71 0.68
N GLN A 55 7.25 18.54 0.34
CA GLN A 55 7.09 17.31 1.11
C GLN A 55 8.44 16.64 1.38
N CYS A 56 8.60 16.02 2.55
CA CYS A 56 9.79 15.24 2.88
C CYS A 56 9.83 13.94 2.09
N ILE A 57 10.73 13.83 1.12
CA ILE A 57 10.88 12.63 0.29
C ILE A 57 12.15 11.88 0.73
N PRO A 58 12.06 10.58 1.06
CA PRO A 58 13.23 9.75 1.29
C PRO A 58 14.25 9.83 0.14
N GLY A 59 15.54 9.95 0.45
CA GLY A 59 16.61 9.71 -0.51
C GLY A 59 17.00 10.85 -1.48
N SER A 60 16.52 12.09 -1.30
CA SER A 60 17.00 13.23 -2.09
C SER A 60 18.17 13.93 -1.39
N ASN A 61 19.42 13.49 -1.62
CA ASN A 61 20.57 14.22 -1.09
C ASN A 61 20.68 15.61 -1.77
N ALA A 62 20.44 16.69 -1.01
CA ALA A 62 20.75 18.05 -1.44
C ALA A 62 22.28 18.21 -1.48
N GLY A 63 22.84 18.10 -2.68
CA GLY A 63 24.24 18.41 -2.95
C GLY A 63 24.54 19.88 -2.65
N THR A 64 25.60 20.07 -1.89
CA THR A 64 26.18 21.32 -1.45
C THR A 64 26.53 22.26 -2.61
N THR A 65 26.22 23.54 -2.44
CA THR A 65 26.53 24.66 -3.32
C THR A 65 28.04 24.86 -3.51
N THR A 66 28.55 24.81 -4.75
CA THR A 66 29.74 25.58 -5.15
C THR A 66 29.64 26.08 -6.62
N THR A 67 29.93 27.37 -6.75
CA THR A 67 29.98 28.34 -7.86
C THR A 67 30.67 27.95 -9.21
N ARG A 68 30.04 28.39 -10.33
CA ARG A 68 30.53 29.10 -11.57
C ARG A 68 31.85 28.63 -12.26
N THR A 69 32.10 28.55 -13.60
CA THR A 69 31.59 29.19 -14.85
C THR A 69 32.20 28.47 -16.10
N THR A 70 31.45 28.38 -17.24
CA THR A 70 31.85 28.31 -18.70
C THR A 70 32.91 27.29 -19.21
N THR A 71 32.81 26.54 -20.34
CA THR A 71 32.45 26.85 -21.74
C THR A 71 32.15 25.59 -22.61
N ARG A 72 31.14 25.71 -23.51
CA ARG A 72 31.02 25.27 -24.93
C ARG A 72 31.34 23.83 -25.44
N ALA A 73 30.23 23.14 -25.80
CA ALA A 73 29.85 22.44 -27.05
C ALA A 73 30.39 21.08 -27.54
N THR A 74 29.42 20.37 -28.16
CA THR A 74 29.41 19.21 -29.09
C THR A 74 29.76 17.82 -28.57
N THR A 75 28.74 16.98 -28.39
CA THR A 75 28.36 15.92 -29.35
C THR A 75 27.11 15.18 -28.85
N ALA A 76 26.18 14.93 -29.77
CA ALA A 76 24.96 14.17 -29.53
C ALA A 76 25.33 12.69 -29.30
N GLY A 77 25.42 12.30 -28.04
CA GLY A 77 25.29 10.92 -27.61
C GLY A 77 23.94 10.78 -26.90
N ASN A 78 23.08 9.90 -27.40
CA ASN A 78 21.95 9.38 -26.63
C ASN A 78 22.51 8.59 -25.44
N THR A 79 22.96 9.30 -24.41
CA THR A 79 23.09 8.74 -23.07
C THR A 79 21.67 8.70 -22.51
N PRO A 80 21.12 7.53 -22.14
CA PRO A 80 19.90 7.50 -21.36
C PRO A 80 20.20 8.28 -20.10
N THR A 81 19.61 9.46 -19.98
CA THR A 81 19.59 10.20 -18.73
C THR A 81 18.91 9.26 -17.76
N ALA A 82 19.68 8.66 -16.84
CA ALA A 82 19.15 7.77 -15.82
C ALA A 82 18.08 8.56 -15.05
N GLN A 83 16.83 8.28 -15.39
CA GLN A 83 15.68 8.92 -14.80
C GLN A 83 15.69 8.55 -13.31
N THR A 84 15.66 9.58 -12.50
CA THR A 84 15.87 9.59 -11.05
C THR A 84 15.18 8.43 -10.31
N GLY A 85 15.98 7.51 -9.78
CA GLY A 85 15.84 6.81 -8.50
C GLY A 85 14.69 5.80 -8.30
N PHE A 86 13.55 5.94 -8.97
CA PHE A 86 12.35 5.13 -8.73
C PHE A 86 11.74 4.64 -10.05
N GLU A 87 11.79 3.33 -10.29
CA GLU A 87 11.29 2.69 -11.51
C GLU A 87 9.85 2.19 -11.32
N GLU A 88 9.03 2.36 -12.36
CA GLU A 88 7.67 1.84 -12.41
C GLU A 88 7.68 0.37 -12.88
N VAL A 89 7.09 -0.52 -12.08
CA VAL A 89 6.92 -1.95 -12.38
C VAL A 89 5.51 -2.24 -12.89
N ILE A 90 4.51 -1.58 -12.29
CA ILE A 90 3.11 -1.60 -12.72
C ILE A 90 2.61 -0.17 -12.64
N GLY A 91 2.18 0.40 -13.76
CA GLY A 91 1.61 1.74 -13.81
C GLY A 91 0.12 1.77 -13.46
N GLU A 92 -0.38 2.95 -13.06
CA GLU A 92 -1.79 3.14 -12.68
C GLU A 92 -2.79 2.75 -13.78
N GLY A 93 -2.37 2.82 -15.05
CA GLY A 93 -3.14 2.41 -16.21
C GLY A 93 -3.10 0.90 -16.52
N SER A 94 -2.51 0.07 -15.65
CA SER A 94 -2.22 -1.34 -15.93
C SER A 94 -3.44 -2.20 -16.29
N PHE A 95 -4.64 -1.82 -15.85
CA PHE A 95 -5.87 -2.51 -16.25
C PHE A 95 -6.26 -2.24 -17.70
N SER A 96 -6.02 -1.05 -18.24
CA SER A 96 -6.24 -0.78 -19.67
C SER A 96 -5.36 -1.65 -20.57
N SER A 97 -4.23 -2.12 -20.04
CA SER A 97 -3.32 -3.08 -20.67
C SER A 97 -3.28 -4.40 -19.87
N PHE A 98 -4.45 -4.90 -19.47
CA PHE A 98 -4.59 -6.01 -18.51
C PHE A 98 -3.65 -7.19 -18.81
N SER A 99 -3.66 -7.70 -20.04
CA SER A 99 -2.86 -8.86 -20.44
C SER A 99 -1.36 -8.63 -20.39
N THR A 100 -0.89 -7.39 -20.32
CA THR A 100 0.54 -7.07 -20.17
C THR A 100 1.00 -7.26 -18.73
N PHE A 101 0.16 -6.91 -17.75
CA PHE A 101 0.56 -6.83 -16.35
C PHE A 101 -0.05 -7.90 -15.45
N TRP A 102 -1.18 -8.47 -15.85
CA TRP A 102 -2.02 -9.31 -15.00
C TRP A 102 -2.32 -10.66 -15.64
N ASN A 103 -2.39 -11.68 -14.81
CA ASN A 103 -2.95 -12.99 -15.11
C ASN A 103 -4.29 -13.15 -14.38
N TYR A 104 -5.18 -13.98 -14.92
CA TYR A 104 -6.36 -14.44 -14.20
C TYR A 104 -5.99 -15.43 -13.10
N PHE A 105 -6.90 -15.58 -12.13
CA PHE A 105 -6.84 -16.50 -11.00
C PHE A 105 -5.76 -16.18 -9.97
N TYR A 106 -5.68 -17.01 -8.93
CA TYR A 106 -4.50 -17.05 -8.08
C TYR A 106 -3.31 -17.66 -8.86
N PRO A 107 -2.06 -17.40 -8.45
CA PRO A 107 -0.89 -18.02 -9.08
C PRO A 107 -0.91 -19.56 -9.09
N TRP A 108 -1.66 -20.18 -8.18
CA TRP A 108 -1.83 -21.64 -8.05
C TRP A 108 -3.17 -22.17 -8.59
N GLY A 109 -3.98 -21.34 -9.25
CA GLY A 109 -5.24 -21.75 -9.87
C GLY A 109 -6.48 -21.13 -9.24
N SER A 110 -7.61 -21.85 -9.28
CA SER A 110 -8.94 -21.27 -9.09
C SER A 110 -9.42 -21.20 -7.64
N ASP A 111 -8.78 -21.90 -6.72
CA ASP A 111 -9.35 -22.16 -5.40
C ASP A 111 -8.46 -21.60 -4.28
N HIS A 112 -9.09 -21.28 -3.15
CA HIS A 112 -8.43 -20.85 -1.91
C HIS A 112 -9.19 -21.40 -0.70
N ASN A 113 -8.85 -20.95 0.50
CA ASN A 113 -9.47 -21.36 1.77
C ASN A 113 -10.89 -20.80 2.02
N GLY A 114 -11.62 -20.38 0.99
CA GLY A 114 -13.00 -19.90 1.06
C GLY A 114 -13.94 -20.60 0.08
N SER A 115 -15.22 -20.23 0.11
CA SER A 115 -16.30 -20.89 -0.63
C SER A 115 -16.52 -20.38 -2.06
N ALA A 116 -15.62 -19.55 -2.58
CA ALA A 116 -15.63 -19.13 -3.98
C ALA A 116 -14.58 -19.88 -4.81
N ARG A 117 -15.01 -20.33 -5.99
CA ARG A 117 -14.14 -20.78 -7.06
C ARG A 117 -13.97 -19.67 -8.09
N MET A 118 -12.73 -19.35 -8.40
CA MET A 118 -12.40 -18.28 -9.33
C MET A 118 -12.69 -18.72 -10.78
N LYS A 119 -13.36 -17.86 -11.54
CA LYS A 119 -13.70 -18.06 -12.95
C LYS A 119 -13.30 -16.82 -13.75
N GLN A 120 -12.82 -17.02 -14.98
CA GLN A 120 -12.35 -15.91 -15.82
C GLN A 120 -13.47 -14.95 -16.20
N ASP A 121 -14.70 -15.46 -16.43
CA ASP A 121 -15.89 -14.67 -16.75
C ASP A 121 -16.42 -13.82 -15.57
N LYS A 122 -15.84 -13.98 -14.39
CA LYS A 122 -16.10 -13.16 -13.19
C LYS A 122 -15.08 -12.04 -13.01
N VAL A 123 -14.18 -11.88 -13.97
CA VAL A 123 -13.20 -10.80 -14.05
C VAL A 123 -13.52 -9.98 -15.29
N SER A 124 -13.72 -8.69 -15.11
CA SER A 124 -13.95 -7.76 -16.22
C SER A 124 -13.11 -6.50 -16.04
N VAL A 125 -12.71 -5.89 -17.15
CA VAL A 125 -12.03 -4.59 -17.14
C VAL A 125 -12.73 -3.67 -18.10
N SER A 126 -13.06 -2.47 -17.64
CA SER A 126 -13.65 -1.41 -18.45
C SER A 126 -13.25 -0.05 -17.93
N GLY A 127 -12.89 0.88 -18.81
CA GLY A 127 -12.50 2.25 -18.43
C GLY A 127 -11.34 2.33 -17.43
N GLY A 128 -10.39 1.38 -17.48
CA GLY A 128 -9.28 1.30 -16.53
C GLY A 128 -9.66 0.77 -15.14
N VAL A 129 -10.88 0.27 -14.97
CA VAL A 129 -11.37 -0.32 -13.71
C VAL A 129 -11.46 -1.84 -13.85
N LEU A 130 -10.77 -2.55 -12.96
CA LEU A 130 -10.97 -3.98 -12.73
C LEU A 130 -12.23 -4.18 -11.87
N THR A 131 -13.13 -5.05 -12.30
CA THR A 131 -14.29 -5.49 -11.51
C THR A 131 -14.27 -7.01 -11.37
N LEU A 132 -14.21 -7.47 -10.12
CA LEU A 132 -14.39 -8.86 -9.71
C LEU A 132 -15.82 -9.04 -9.21
N ARG A 133 -16.55 -10.03 -9.72
CA ARG A 133 -17.95 -10.30 -9.35
C ARG A 133 -18.08 -11.68 -8.72
N ALA A 134 -18.62 -11.75 -7.51
CA ALA A 134 -19.04 -12.98 -6.87
C ALA A 134 -20.53 -13.22 -7.12
N ASP A 135 -20.89 -14.40 -7.62
CA ASP A 135 -22.26 -14.85 -7.81
C ASP A 135 -22.56 -16.05 -6.92
N ARG A 136 -23.64 -15.97 -6.14
CA ARG A 136 -24.16 -17.10 -5.38
C ARG A 136 -24.75 -18.15 -6.32
N LEU A 137 -24.37 -19.41 -6.14
CA LEU A 137 -24.87 -20.54 -6.91
C LEU A 137 -26.16 -21.08 -6.32
N SER A 138 -27.07 -21.54 -7.19
CA SER A 138 -28.31 -22.23 -6.80
C SER A 138 -28.07 -23.64 -6.26
N SER A 139 -26.92 -24.24 -6.61
CA SER A 139 -26.47 -25.55 -6.15
C SER A 139 -24.97 -25.54 -5.94
N GLN A 140 -24.48 -26.34 -4.99
CA GLN A 140 -23.06 -26.46 -4.68
C GLN A 140 -22.23 -26.91 -5.90
N ASP A 141 -21.07 -26.29 -6.14
CA ASP A 141 -20.08 -26.67 -7.17
C ASP A 141 -18.90 -27.44 -6.56
N GLY A 142 -19.21 -28.55 -5.89
CA GLY A 142 -18.22 -29.37 -5.19
C GLY A 142 -17.53 -28.65 -4.02
N TYR A 143 -16.23 -28.94 -3.84
CA TYR A 143 -15.41 -28.42 -2.74
C TYR A 143 -14.16 -27.75 -3.28
N SER A 144 -13.64 -26.77 -2.54
CA SER A 144 -12.34 -26.16 -2.81
C SER A 144 -11.25 -27.23 -2.81
N THR A 145 -10.28 -27.10 -3.71
CA THR A 145 -9.08 -27.94 -3.71
C THR A 145 -8.09 -27.55 -2.60
N ALA A 146 -8.19 -26.34 -2.06
CA ALA A 146 -7.33 -25.83 -1.00
C ALA A 146 -7.92 -26.11 0.39
N ASN A 147 -7.06 -26.39 1.38
CA ASN A 147 -7.49 -26.58 2.77
C ASN A 147 -8.19 -25.31 3.31
N PRO A 148 -9.28 -25.45 4.10
CA PRO A 148 -9.84 -26.67 4.68
C PRO A 148 -10.85 -27.40 3.77
N LYS A 149 -10.82 -27.16 2.46
CA LYS A 149 -11.73 -27.72 1.44
C LYS A 149 -13.21 -27.37 1.66
N PRO A 150 -13.56 -26.09 1.88
CA PRO A 150 -14.96 -25.68 2.03
C PRO A 150 -15.79 -26.01 0.78
N ALA A 151 -17.09 -26.21 0.97
CA ALA A 151 -18.05 -26.30 -0.13
C ALA A 151 -18.04 -25.02 -0.98
N ILE A 152 -18.07 -25.17 -2.30
CA ILE A 152 -18.13 -24.03 -3.22
C ILE A 152 -19.59 -23.64 -3.46
N TRP A 153 -19.91 -22.43 -3.03
CA TRP A 153 -21.23 -21.83 -3.17
C TRP A 153 -21.22 -20.57 -4.04
N TYR A 154 -20.03 -20.12 -4.45
CA TYR A 154 -19.87 -18.92 -5.27
C TYR A 154 -18.93 -19.15 -6.44
N TRP A 155 -19.24 -18.52 -7.56
CA TRP A 155 -18.22 -18.22 -8.58
C TRP A 155 -17.78 -16.78 -8.43
N SER A 156 -16.46 -16.55 -8.40
CA SER A 156 -15.88 -15.21 -8.19
C SER A 156 -14.65 -14.98 -9.07
N GLY A 157 -13.96 -13.86 -8.87
CA GLY A 157 -12.77 -13.48 -9.62
C GLY A 157 -11.53 -13.29 -8.74
N ALA A 158 -10.37 -13.61 -9.31
CA ALA A 158 -9.06 -13.25 -8.80
C ALA A 158 -8.13 -12.92 -9.97
N VAL A 159 -7.15 -12.07 -9.72
CA VAL A 159 -6.05 -11.75 -10.63
C VAL A 159 -4.75 -11.64 -9.85
N HIS A 160 -3.62 -11.90 -10.51
CA HIS A 160 -2.30 -11.69 -9.93
C HIS A 160 -1.37 -11.01 -10.93
N ALA A 161 -0.44 -10.21 -10.42
CA ALA A 161 0.55 -9.55 -11.25
C ALA A 161 1.51 -10.58 -11.87
N LYS A 162 1.93 -10.34 -13.12
CA LYS A 162 2.99 -11.12 -13.78
C LYS A 162 4.35 -10.87 -13.16
N SER A 163 4.58 -9.64 -12.69
CA SER A 163 5.78 -9.22 -11.98
C SER A 163 5.74 -9.70 -10.53
N THR A 164 6.89 -10.10 -9.99
CA THR A 164 7.04 -10.38 -8.56
C THR A 164 7.65 -9.19 -7.82
N ILE A 165 7.35 -9.10 -6.52
CA ILE A 165 7.91 -8.11 -5.61
C ILE A 165 9.06 -8.74 -4.86
N VAL A 166 10.26 -8.15 -4.94
CA VAL A 166 11.46 -8.64 -4.25
C VAL A 166 12.18 -7.45 -3.61
N ILE A 167 12.10 -7.32 -2.29
CA ILE A 167 12.85 -6.32 -1.54
C ILE A 167 14.24 -6.89 -1.24
N ASN A 168 15.29 -6.24 -1.74
CA ASN A 168 16.68 -6.70 -1.58
C ASN A 168 17.67 -5.53 -1.68
N ASP A 169 18.97 -5.80 -1.72
CA ASP A 169 20.00 -4.75 -1.81
C ASP A 169 19.91 -3.92 -3.09
N GLN A 170 19.52 -4.53 -4.21
CA GLN A 170 19.34 -3.82 -5.48
C GLN A 170 18.06 -3.00 -5.52
N PHE A 171 16.98 -3.53 -4.93
CA PHE A 171 15.67 -2.90 -4.86
C PHE A 171 15.21 -2.75 -3.41
N PRO A 172 15.80 -1.79 -2.66
CA PRO A 172 15.60 -1.72 -1.22
C PRO A 172 14.24 -1.12 -0.82
N ASN A 173 13.55 -0.40 -1.69
CA ASN A 173 12.26 0.22 -1.38
C ASN A 173 11.23 -0.09 -2.46
N TYR A 174 10.00 -0.38 -2.04
CA TYR A 174 8.82 -0.52 -2.89
C TYR A 174 7.68 0.34 -2.37
N GLU A 175 6.97 0.97 -3.29
CA GLU A 175 5.65 1.53 -3.08
C GLU A 175 4.65 0.66 -3.83
N ILE A 176 3.63 0.18 -3.12
CA ILE A 176 2.54 -0.60 -3.70
C ILE A 176 1.24 0.02 -3.24
N ARG A 177 0.40 0.42 -4.19
CA ARG A 177 -0.89 1.06 -3.89
C ARG A 177 -1.95 0.76 -4.93
N GLY A 178 -3.20 1.01 -4.57
CA GLY A 178 -4.34 1.02 -5.49
C GLY A 178 -5.55 1.67 -4.86
N GLU A 179 -6.53 2.06 -5.68
CA GLU A 179 -7.82 2.56 -5.23
C GLU A 179 -8.87 1.45 -5.35
N PHE A 180 -9.68 1.26 -4.31
CA PHE A 180 -10.60 0.14 -4.22
C PHE A 180 -11.98 0.55 -3.72
N LYS A 181 -13.02 -0.14 -4.23
CA LYS A 181 -14.36 -0.22 -3.65
C LYS A 181 -14.61 -1.66 -3.22
N ALA A 182 -14.50 -1.91 -1.92
CA ALA A 182 -14.46 -3.25 -1.35
C ALA A 182 -15.76 -3.58 -0.59
N PRO A 183 -16.43 -4.71 -0.89
CA PRO A 183 -17.60 -5.12 -0.15
C PRO A 183 -17.24 -5.48 1.30
N THR A 184 -18.10 -5.08 2.23
CA THR A 184 -17.90 -5.22 3.69
C THR A 184 -19.01 -6.01 4.37
N THR A 185 -19.88 -6.66 3.60
CA THR A 185 -21.02 -7.43 4.12
C THR A 185 -20.54 -8.81 4.58
N LYS A 186 -21.11 -9.36 5.66
CA LYS A 186 -20.80 -10.72 6.14
C LYS A 186 -20.69 -11.72 4.98
N GLY A 187 -19.61 -12.50 4.97
CA GLY A 187 -19.29 -13.48 3.93
C GLY A 187 -18.63 -12.94 2.67
N THR A 188 -18.31 -11.65 2.59
CA THR A 188 -17.45 -11.10 1.53
C THR A 188 -16.02 -10.97 2.03
N TRP A 189 -15.05 -11.47 1.27
CA TRP A 189 -13.63 -11.45 1.60
C TRP A 189 -12.78 -10.89 0.44
N PRO A 190 -12.89 -9.58 0.13
CA PRO A 190 -12.00 -8.93 -0.82
C PRO A 190 -10.60 -8.73 -0.23
N ALA A 191 -9.57 -8.91 -1.05
CA ALA A 191 -8.19 -8.69 -0.64
C ALA A 191 -7.31 -8.06 -1.76
N PHE A 192 -6.30 -7.32 -1.34
CA PHE A 192 -5.14 -6.85 -2.11
C PHE A 192 -3.89 -7.13 -1.28
N TRP A 193 -3.05 -8.06 -1.71
CA TRP A 193 -2.09 -8.66 -0.80
C TRP A 193 -0.87 -9.25 -1.52
N LEU A 194 0.17 -9.51 -0.72
CA LEU A 194 1.42 -10.12 -1.12
C LEU A 194 1.57 -11.49 -0.48
N THR A 195 2.07 -12.47 -1.23
CA THR A 195 2.40 -13.79 -0.68
C THR A 195 3.60 -14.41 -1.40
N GLY A 196 4.41 -15.20 -0.70
CA GLY A 196 5.63 -15.80 -1.25
C GLY A 196 5.37 -16.66 -2.48
N THR A 197 6.27 -16.61 -3.46
CA THR A 197 6.10 -17.41 -4.70
C THR A 197 6.54 -18.86 -4.56
N GLN A 198 7.37 -19.16 -3.57
CA GLN A 198 8.01 -20.47 -3.37
C GLN A 198 7.55 -21.15 -2.07
N SER A 199 7.18 -20.36 -1.07
CA SER A 199 6.72 -20.84 0.23
C SER A 199 5.73 -19.85 0.81
N TRP A 200 4.84 -20.36 1.64
CA TRP A 200 4.09 -19.55 2.58
C TRP A 200 4.58 -19.82 4.01
N PRO A 201 4.85 -18.79 4.82
CA PRO A 201 4.99 -17.36 4.46
C PRO A 201 6.23 -17.08 3.58
N PRO A 202 6.44 -15.85 3.08
CA PRO A 202 5.95 -14.53 3.54
C PRO A 202 4.53 -14.17 3.10
N GLU A 203 3.84 -13.30 3.86
CA GLU A 203 2.57 -12.66 3.46
C GLU A 203 2.39 -11.26 4.07
N VAL A 204 1.85 -10.32 3.28
CA VAL A 204 1.45 -8.96 3.70
C VAL A 204 0.09 -8.62 3.09
N ASP A 205 -0.91 -8.36 3.92
CA ASP A 205 -2.23 -7.89 3.48
C ASP A 205 -2.26 -6.35 3.47
N ILE A 206 -2.46 -5.78 2.28
CA ILE A 206 -2.55 -4.32 2.07
C ILE A 206 -4.00 -3.86 2.16
N LEU A 207 -4.93 -4.69 1.68
CA LEU A 207 -6.36 -4.55 1.90
C LEU A 207 -6.90 -5.94 2.21
N GLU A 208 -7.65 -6.08 3.31
CA GLU A 208 -8.38 -7.30 3.62
C GLU A 208 -9.62 -6.95 4.45
N PHE A 209 -10.80 -7.23 3.91
CA PHE A 209 -12.05 -7.12 4.68
C PHE A 209 -12.63 -8.49 4.95
N LYS A 210 -13.11 -8.70 6.18
CA LYS A 210 -13.69 -9.97 6.65
C LYS A 210 -15.13 -9.76 7.09
N GLY A 211 -16.00 -9.46 6.13
CA GLY A 211 -17.43 -9.33 6.38
C GLY A 211 -17.84 -8.19 7.32
N THR A 212 -16.97 -7.21 7.51
CA THR A 212 -17.18 -5.99 8.31
C THR A 212 -16.50 -4.81 7.64
N THR A 213 -16.71 -3.60 8.15
CA THR A 213 -16.06 -2.36 7.66
C THR A 213 -14.63 -2.17 8.16
N ASN A 214 -14.04 -3.15 8.85
CA ASN A 214 -12.66 -3.07 9.29
C ASN A 214 -11.75 -3.68 8.23
N ASN A 215 -10.83 -2.86 7.72
CA ASN A 215 -9.70 -3.33 6.94
C ASN A 215 -8.64 -3.89 7.89
N TRP A 216 -8.13 -5.08 7.58
CA TRP A 216 -7.05 -5.73 8.29
C TRP A 216 -5.78 -5.58 7.47
N PHE A 217 -4.81 -4.86 8.03
CA PHE A 217 -3.43 -4.99 7.59
C PHE A 217 -2.82 -6.13 8.37
N ASN A 218 -2.30 -7.15 7.70
CA ASN A 218 -1.56 -8.22 8.34
C ASN A 218 -0.17 -8.36 7.75
N THR A 219 0.74 -8.92 8.56
CA THR A 219 2.04 -9.38 8.10
C THR A 219 2.33 -10.69 8.80
N PHE A 220 2.26 -11.79 8.06
CA PHE A 220 2.45 -13.14 8.58
C PHE A 220 3.89 -13.59 8.37
N ARG A 221 4.54 -13.97 9.47
CA ARG A 221 5.86 -14.64 9.47
C ARG A 221 5.69 -16.14 9.68
N THR A 222 4.62 -16.54 10.36
CA THR A 222 4.08 -17.91 10.46
C THR A 222 2.54 -17.82 10.60
N SER A 223 1.86 -18.96 10.77
CA SER A 223 0.42 -18.99 11.06
C SER A 223 0.05 -18.42 12.43
N SER A 224 0.99 -18.33 13.37
CA SER A 224 0.77 -17.82 14.73
C SER A 224 1.52 -16.52 15.01
N ASP A 225 2.55 -16.22 14.22
CA ASP A 225 3.31 -14.98 14.29
C ASP A 225 2.81 -14.00 13.22
N VAL A 226 1.87 -13.15 13.62
CA VAL A 226 1.23 -12.14 12.78
C VAL A 226 1.25 -10.78 13.47
N SER A 227 1.60 -9.74 12.72
CA SER A 227 1.34 -8.36 13.12
C SER A 227 0.06 -7.90 12.45
N THR A 228 -0.88 -7.34 13.23
CA THR A 228 -2.17 -6.88 12.71
C THR A 228 -2.43 -5.44 13.12
N THR A 229 -2.85 -4.62 12.15
CA THR A 229 -3.41 -3.28 12.38
C THR A 229 -4.79 -3.24 11.74
N GLN A 230 -5.83 -2.90 12.51
CA GLN A 230 -7.20 -2.76 12.00
C GLN A 230 -7.59 -1.29 11.86
N VAL A 231 -8.24 -0.97 10.75
CA VAL A 231 -8.75 0.38 10.48
C VAL A 231 -10.17 0.31 9.96
N THR A 232 -11.08 1.02 10.61
CA THR A 232 -12.46 1.14 10.13
C THR A 232 -12.53 2.06 8.91
N VAL A 233 -13.14 1.57 7.83
CA VAL A 233 -13.44 2.30 6.60
C VAL A 233 -14.92 2.11 6.28
N SER A 234 -15.78 2.92 6.91
CA SER A 234 -17.23 2.69 6.97
C SER A 234 -17.92 2.67 5.59
N ASN A 235 -17.40 3.43 4.63
CA ASN A 235 -17.94 3.58 3.27
C ASN A 235 -17.13 2.82 2.20
N ALA A 236 -16.28 1.86 2.59
CA ALA A 236 -15.41 1.10 1.67
C ALA A 236 -16.15 0.46 0.48
N ALA A 237 -17.41 0.08 0.65
CA ALA A 237 -18.21 -0.55 -0.41
C ALA A 237 -18.72 0.43 -1.47
N THR A 238 -18.75 1.73 -1.18
CA THR A 238 -19.42 2.74 -2.03
C THR A 238 -18.47 3.81 -2.54
N THR A 239 -17.38 4.06 -1.82
CA THR A 239 -16.40 5.13 -2.10
C THR A 239 -15.05 4.51 -2.45
N TRP A 240 -14.33 5.15 -3.38
CA TRP A 240 -12.95 4.78 -3.67
C TRP A 240 -12.05 5.17 -2.50
N HIS A 241 -11.32 4.21 -1.97
CA HIS A 241 -10.28 4.45 -0.96
C HIS A 241 -8.94 3.94 -1.48
N GLN A 242 -7.88 4.71 -1.25
CA GLN A 242 -6.53 4.27 -1.59
C GLN A 242 -5.94 3.45 -0.44
N TYR A 243 -5.45 2.26 -0.75
CA TYR A 243 -4.68 1.41 0.17
C TYR A 243 -3.26 1.34 -0.33
N ARG A 244 -2.30 1.57 0.56
CA ARG A 244 -0.90 1.70 0.19
C ARG A 244 0.00 1.09 1.24
N ILE A 245 1.08 0.47 0.77
CA ILE A 245 2.26 0.19 1.58
C ILE A 245 3.50 0.90 1.05
N TRP A 246 4.38 1.25 1.99
CA TRP A 246 5.79 1.51 1.73
C TRP A 246 6.61 0.39 2.40
N ALA A 247 7.25 -0.44 1.60
CA ALA A 247 8.07 -1.56 2.06
C ALA A 247 9.54 -1.24 1.83
N SER A 248 10.35 -1.23 2.88
CA SER A 248 11.78 -0.91 2.81
C SER A 248 12.64 -1.93 3.53
N LYS A 249 13.77 -2.32 2.92
CA LYS A 249 14.79 -3.16 3.54
C LYS A 249 15.30 -2.47 4.80
N ALA A 250 15.05 -3.08 5.96
CA ALA A 250 15.42 -2.52 7.26
C ALA A 250 16.83 -2.92 7.68
N ASN A 251 17.19 -4.18 7.39
CA ASN A 251 18.51 -4.74 7.64
C ASN A 251 18.80 -5.87 6.62
N ALA A 252 19.76 -6.75 6.90
CA ALA A 252 20.09 -7.86 6.00
C ALA A 252 18.94 -8.86 5.77
N ASN A 253 18.03 -9.00 6.74
CA ASN A 253 17.00 -10.05 6.76
C ASN A 253 15.57 -9.49 6.68
N ASP A 254 15.33 -8.32 7.28
CA ASP A 254 13.98 -7.84 7.57
C ASP A 254 13.56 -6.68 6.68
N VAL A 255 12.26 -6.61 6.43
CA VAL A 255 11.60 -5.52 5.72
C VAL A 255 10.68 -4.79 6.69
N THR A 256 10.75 -3.46 6.71
CA THR A 256 9.74 -2.64 7.38
C THR A 256 8.61 -2.32 6.41
N VAL A 257 7.36 -2.48 6.84
CA VAL A 257 6.17 -2.20 6.02
C VAL A 257 5.31 -1.16 6.73
N HIS A 258 5.18 0.02 6.12
CA HIS A 258 4.27 1.07 6.58
C HIS A 258 2.95 1.00 5.81
N PHE A 259 1.83 1.11 6.51
CA PHE A 259 0.48 1.00 5.94
C PHE A 259 -0.23 2.36 5.95
N TYR A 260 -0.98 2.63 4.88
CA TYR A 260 -1.71 3.88 4.70
C TYR A 260 -3.10 3.60 4.14
N VAL A 261 -4.09 4.40 4.56
CA VAL A 261 -5.38 4.53 3.90
C VAL A 261 -5.58 6.00 3.55
N ASP A 262 -5.91 6.30 2.30
CA ASP A 262 -6.13 7.66 1.79
C ASP A 262 -4.99 8.63 2.13
N GLY A 263 -3.74 8.15 1.97
CA GLY A 263 -2.54 8.92 2.30
C GLY A 263 -2.25 9.08 3.80
N VAL A 264 -3.17 8.66 4.68
CA VAL A 264 -2.99 8.74 6.13
C VAL A 264 -2.29 7.48 6.65
N TRP A 265 -1.15 7.66 7.32
CA TRP A 265 -0.42 6.56 7.96
C TRP A 265 -1.26 5.88 9.04
N LYS A 266 -1.24 4.54 9.08
CA LYS A 266 -2.04 3.71 9.98
C LYS A 266 -1.23 2.82 10.90
N GLY A 267 -0.05 2.41 10.47
CA GLY A 267 0.77 1.49 11.23
C GLY A 267 2.05 1.10 10.51
N GLN A 268 2.90 0.40 11.24
CA GLN A 268 4.15 -0.16 10.75
C GLN A 268 4.28 -1.59 11.28
N HIS A 269 4.62 -2.54 10.42
CA HIS A 269 4.97 -3.91 10.81
C HIS A 269 6.42 -4.22 10.47
N ASN A 270 7.04 -5.11 11.26
CA ASN A 270 8.31 -5.74 10.92
C ASN A 270 8.04 -7.08 10.20
N ALA A 271 8.37 -7.15 8.93
CA ALA A 271 8.28 -8.36 8.13
C ALA A 271 9.63 -9.11 8.21
N ALA A 272 9.81 -9.86 9.30
CA ALA A 272 11.07 -10.52 9.61
C ALA A 272 11.40 -11.62 8.60
N GLY A 273 12.62 -11.61 8.06
CA GLY A 273 13.09 -12.60 7.08
C GLY A 273 12.42 -12.50 5.70
N PHE A 274 11.91 -11.32 5.31
CA PHE A 274 11.29 -11.10 4.00
C PHE A 274 12.29 -10.64 2.92
N VAL A 275 13.49 -10.18 3.30
CA VAL A 275 14.50 -9.75 2.32
C VAL A 275 14.84 -10.90 1.39
N GLY A 276 14.89 -10.61 0.09
CA GLY A 276 15.22 -11.56 -0.97
C GLY A 276 14.11 -12.56 -1.31
N LYS A 277 13.00 -12.60 -0.56
CA LYS A 277 11.89 -13.50 -0.86
C LYS A 277 10.98 -12.90 -1.95
N PRO A 278 10.82 -13.56 -3.10
CA PRO A 278 9.87 -13.13 -4.11
C PRO A 278 8.44 -13.32 -3.64
N MET A 279 7.59 -12.32 -3.88
CA MET A 279 6.17 -12.34 -3.57
C MET A 279 5.31 -12.03 -4.79
N TRP A 280 4.18 -12.73 -4.92
CA TRP A 280 3.10 -12.39 -5.83
C TRP A 280 2.32 -11.21 -5.29
N LEU A 281 1.79 -10.36 -6.19
CA LEU A 281 0.75 -9.37 -5.86
C LEU A 281 -0.60 -9.87 -6.37
N ILE A 282 -1.60 -9.95 -5.49
CA ILE A 282 -2.88 -10.59 -5.78
C ILE A 282 -4.02 -9.62 -5.45
N ILE A 283 -5.05 -9.60 -6.30
CA ILE A 283 -6.35 -8.98 -6.04
C ILE A 283 -7.42 -10.06 -6.20
N ASN A 284 -8.21 -10.34 -5.17
CA ASN A 284 -9.28 -11.32 -5.27
C ASN A 284 -10.53 -10.90 -4.51
N LEU A 285 -11.67 -11.47 -4.88
CA LEU A 285 -12.89 -11.47 -4.09
C LEU A 285 -13.19 -12.91 -3.66
N GLN A 286 -12.69 -13.31 -2.50
CA GLN A 286 -13.06 -14.59 -1.89
C GLN A 286 -14.40 -14.44 -1.15
N MET A 287 -15.09 -15.54 -0.88
CA MET A 287 -16.37 -15.55 -0.18
C MET A 287 -16.32 -16.52 1.01
N GLU A 288 -17.01 -16.15 2.08
CA GLU A 288 -17.11 -16.89 3.34
C GLU A 288 -15.72 -17.18 3.96
N GLY A 289 -15.52 -18.33 4.59
CA GLY A 289 -14.29 -18.62 5.34
C GLY A 289 -14.11 -17.65 6.51
N SER A 290 -12.98 -16.96 6.57
CA SER A 290 -12.70 -15.98 7.63
C SER A 290 -13.64 -14.76 7.63
N SER A 291 -14.41 -14.53 6.55
CA SER A 291 -15.44 -13.49 6.50
C SER A 291 -16.81 -13.92 7.06
N GLY A 292 -16.92 -15.17 7.52
CA GLY A 292 -18.13 -15.76 8.10
C GLY A 292 -19.13 -16.27 7.06
N SER A 293 -20.12 -17.03 7.52
CA SER A 293 -21.19 -17.61 6.69
C SER A 293 -22.58 -17.46 7.36
N PRO A 294 -23.69 -17.47 6.61
CA PRO A 294 -23.73 -17.44 5.13
C PRO A 294 -23.31 -16.07 4.59
N GLY A 295 -22.74 -16.05 3.38
CA GLY A 295 -22.51 -14.84 2.60
C GLY A 295 -23.77 -14.35 1.86
N PRO A 296 -23.64 -13.26 1.07
CA PRO A 296 -24.76 -12.66 0.35
C PRO A 296 -25.47 -13.63 -0.59
N GLY A 297 -26.80 -13.54 -0.67
CA GLY A 297 -27.62 -14.37 -1.56
C GLY A 297 -27.61 -13.93 -3.03
N GLY A 298 -27.10 -12.73 -3.33
CA GLY A 298 -27.04 -12.15 -4.67
C GLY A 298 -25.62 -11.82 -5.11
N SER A 299 -25.50 -11.18 -6.28
CA SER A 299 -24.21 -10.77 -6.82
C SER A 299 -23.54 -9.69 -5.96
N THR A 300 -22.25 -9.84 -5.72
CA THR A 300 -21.42 -8.87 -5.02
C THR A 300 -20.23 -8.47 -5.89
N THR A 301 -19.83 -7.21 -5.88
CA THR A 301 -18.70 -6.71 -6.68
C THR A 301 -17.58 -6.14 -5.82
N TYR A 302 -16.35 -6.34 -6.26
CA TYR A 302 -15.14 -5.71 -5.75
C TYR A 302 -14.43 -5.03 -6.91
N GLN A 303 -14.12 -3.74 -6.77
CA GLN A 303 -13.51 -2.96 -7.85
C GLN A 303 -12.16 -2.41 -7.45
N ALA A 304 -11.24 -2.36 -8.42
CA ALA A 304 -9.91 -1.80 -8.28
C ALA A 304 -9.58 -0.88 -9.46
N GLN A 305 -8.88 0.21 -9.20
CA GLN A 305 -8.33 1.10 -10.21
C GLN A 305 -7.00 1.70 -9.73
N LYS A 306 -6.24 2.29 -10.65
CA LYS A 306 -4.96 2.97 -10.36
C LYS A 306 -4.01 2.16 -9.50
N VAL A 307 -3.90 0.86 -9.77
CA VAL A 307 -2.93 0.00 -9.08
C VAL A 307 -1.55 0.35 -9.60
N TYR A 308 -0.65 0.68 -8.67
CA TYR A 308 0.71 1.09 -8.94
C TYR A 308 1.70 0.28 -8.11
N VAL A 309 2.79 -0.12 -8.76
CA VAL A 309 3.98 -0.68 -8.11
C VAL A 309 5.18 0.06 -8.65
N GLY A 310 5.90 0.74 -7.76
CA GLY A 310 7.20 1.32 -8.08
C GLY A 310 8.25 0.89 -7.06
N ARG A 311 9.52 0.97 -7.45
CA ARG A 311 10.64 0.58 -6.58
C ARG A 311 11.86 1.46 -6.78
N SER A 312 12.66 1.61 -5.75
CA SER A 312 13.96 2.28 -5.88
C SER A 312 15.02 1.33 -6.40
N ARG A 313 16.04 1.82 -7.10
CA ARG A 313 17.22 1.04 -7.51
C ARG A 313 18.50 1.57 -6.88
N ALA A 314 19.23 0.72 -6.19
CA ALA A 314 20.61 0.99 -5.77
C ALA A 314 21.58 0.63 -6.91
N TYR A 315 22.60 1.47 -7.10
CA TYR A 315 23.66 1.33 -8.11
C TYR A 315 25.01 1.07 -7.46
#